data_AF-A0A2G8SWS4-F1
#
_entry.id   AF-A0A2G8SWS4-F1
#
_cell.length_a   1.000
_cell.length_b   1.000
_cell.length_c   1.000
_cell.angle_alpha   90.00
_cell.angle_beta   90.00
_cell.angle_gamma   90.00
#
_symmetry.space_group_name_H-M   'P 1'
#
loop_
_entity.id
_entity.type
_entity.pdbx_description
1 polymer ?
#
loop_
_entity_poly.entity_id
_entity_poly.type
_entity_poly.pdbx_seq_one_letter_code
_entity_poly.pdbx_strand_id
1 'polypeptide(L)'
;MSSSESVQIPLETERWPCLSQNEFSYLPVPEIALKAGLIGTRPGWSYLRETVKLEVRARINSAATRKWIPYWNSTPLLTRLANAQPGVLKKIYRPYLSARLNCQQRLAVLTSHYDFIAKRGLETLVLRAALRLVRLAEISGKSGSLYQLKLVAMGQMEREGELVLQLLSNEVVIYSVAFTFIADGVTPLVAIGCLQGGRSDCALQ
;
A
#
# COMPACT_ATOMS: atom_id res chain seq x y z
N MET A 1 -35.87 -28.99 -4.85
CA MET A 1 -34.70 -29.22 -5.73
C MET A 1 -34.09 -27.86 -6.01
N SER A 2 -33.03 -27.50 -5.26
CA SER A 2 -32.35 -26.21 -5.35
C SER A 2 -31.21 -26.36 -6.34
N SER A 3 -31.31 -25.69 -7.48
CA SER A 3 -30.28 -25.67 -8.52
C SER A 3 -29.13 -24.77 -8.05
N SER A 4 -28.00 -25.39 -7.75
CA SER A 4 -26.73 -24.73 -7.50
C SER A 4 -26.16 -24.17 -8.81
N GLU A 5 -26.45 -22.91 -9.12
CA GLU A 5 -25.74 -22.20 -10.18
C GLU A 5 -24.34 -21.81 -9.70
N SER A 6 -23.36 -22.58 -10.16
CA SER A 6 -21.94 -22.27 -10.10
C SER A 6 -21.67 -20.93 -10.77
N VAL A 7 -21.24 -19.94 -9.99
CA VAL A 7 -20.68 -18.67 -10.50
C VAL A 7 -19.40 -19.00 -11.25
N GLN A 8 -19.49 -19.12 -12.57
CA GLN A 8 -18.32 -19.19 -13.43
C GLN A 8 -17.73 -17.79 -13.54
N ILE A 9 -16.63 -17.56 -12.84
CA ILE A 9 -15.74 -16.43 -13.08
C ILE A 9 -15.10 -16.71 -14.45
N PRO A 10 -15.31 -15.87 -15.48
CA PRO A 10 -14.59 -16.03 -16.73
C PRO A 10 -13.10 -15.90 -16.42
N LEU A 11 -12.37 -17.01 -16.48
CA LEU A 11 -10.91 -17.02 -16.59
C LEU A 11 -10.59 -16.63 -18.03
N GLU A 12 -10.96 -15.41 -18.40
CA GLU A 12 -10.53 -14.85 -19.66
C GLU A 12 -9.05 -14.51 -19.49
N THR A 13 -8.25 -15.27 -20.21
CA THR A 13 -6.81 -15.21 -20.36
C THR A 13 -6.37 -13.90 -21.00
N GLU A 14 -6.84 -12.76 -20.50
CA GLU A 14 -6.28 -11.46 -20.84
C GLU A 14 -4.94 -11.35 -20.12
N ARG A 15 -3.90 -11.69 -20.89
CA ARG A 15 -2.55 -11.18 -20.69
C ARG A 15 -2.66 -9.73 -20.23
N TRP A 16 -2.39 -9.49 -18.95
CA TRP A 16 -2.12 -8.15 -18.44
C TRP A 16 -1.20 -7.50 -19.47
N PRO A 17 -1.60 -6.35 -20.08
CA PRO A 17 -0.72 -5.67 -21.00
C PRO A 17 0.58 -5.49 -20.24
N CYS A 18 1.64 -6.13 -20.73
CA CYS A 18 2.94 -6.13 -20.10
C CYS A 18 3.26 -4.68 -19.78
N LEU A 19 3.10 -4.33 -18.50
CA LEU A 19 3.25 -2.98 -17.99
C LEU A 19 4.68 -2.62 -18.34
N SER A 20 4.87 -1.81 -19.39
CA SER A 20 6.20 -1.61 -19.94
C SER A 20 7.04 -1.03 -18.81
N GLN A 21 8.00 -1.82 -18.32
CA GLN A 21 8.92 -1.43 -17.24
C GLN A 21 9.64 -0.11 -17.55
N ASN A 22 9.61 0.30 -18.83
CA ASN A 22 10.22 1.49 -19.39
C ASN A 22 9.56 2.84 -19.06
N GLU A 23 8.37 2.91 -18.48
CA GLU A 23 7.71 4.21 -18.26
C GLU A 23 8.42 5.10 -17.23
N PHE A 24 9.27 4.51 -16.39
CA PHE A 24 9.98 5.24 -15.33
C PHE A 24 11.51 5.22 -15.47
N SER A 25 12.11 4.42 -16.35
CA SER A 25 13.54 4.04 -16.32
C SER A 25 14.58 5.19 -16.36
N TYR A 26 14.24 6.37 -16.87
CA TYR A 26 15.24 7.38 -17.24
C TYR A 26 15.42 8.55 -16.26
N LEU A 27 14.60 8.65 -15.20
CA LEU A 27 14.70 9.77 -14.26
C LEU A 27 15.66 9.45 -13.10
N PRO A 28 16.63 10.34 -12.80
CA PRO A 28 17.48 10.22 -11.63
C PRO A 28 16.59 10.23 -10.38
N VAL A 29 16.77 9.24 -9.51
CA VAL A 29 15.97 9.12 -8.29
C VAL A 29 16.84 9.62 -7.13
N PRO A 30 16.46 10.71 -6.44
CA PRO A 30 17.23 11.20 -5.33
C PRO A 30 17.26 10.14 -4.23
N GLU A 31 18.45 9.92 -3.66
CA GLU A 31 18.62 9.01 -2.54
C GLU A 31 17.75 9.45 -1.37
N ILE A 32 17.11 8.49 -0.72
CA ILE A 32 16.22 8.76 0.39
C ILE A 32 16.98 8.76 1.70
N ALA A 33 16.90 9.88 2.41
CA ALA A 33 17.30 9.98 3.80
C ALA A 33 16.11 9.80 4.75
N LEU A 34 16.37 9.47 6.02
CA LEU A 34 15.34 9.37 7.05
C LEU A 34 14.44 10.62 7.12
N LYS A 35 15.02 11.81 6.93
CA LYS A 35 14.31 13.10 6.98
C LYS A 35 13.36 13.31 5.79
N ALA A 36 13.51 12.57 4.69
CA ALA A 36 12.54 12.59 3.60
C ALA A 36 11.14 12.17 4.09
N GLY A 37 11.05 11.37 5.15
CA GLY A 37 9.76 11.03 5.77
C GLY A 37 9.01 12.22 6.38
N LEU A 38 9.62 13.41 6.47
CA LEU A 38 8.99 14.63 6.98
C LEU A 38 8.40 15.50 5.86
N ILE A 39 8.59 15.13 4.59
CA ILE A 39 7.95 15.81 3.45
C ILE A 39 6.43 15.89 3.68
N GLY A 40 5.86 17.08 3.49
CA GLY A 40 4.44 17.37 3.76
C GLY A 40 4.15 17.89 5.19
N THR A 41 5.13 17.92 6.10
CA THR A 41 4.95 18.54 7.42
C THR A 41 5.04 20.05 7.31
N ARG A 42 4.08 20.78 7.90
CA ARG A 42 4.09 22.26 7.90
C ARG A 42 5.34 22.81 8.63
N PRO A 43 6.01 23.83 8.07
CA PRO A 43 7.18 24.44 8.70
C PRO A 43 6.83 25.09 10.06
N GLY A 44 7.84 25.21 10.94
CA GLY A 44 7.72 25.77 12.28
C GLY A 44 7.85 24.73 13.40
N TRP A 45 7.25 25.01 14.56
CA TRP A 45 7.34 24.17 15.76
C TRP A 45 6.85 22.73 15.54
N SER A 46 5.85 22.53 14.66
CA SER A 46 5.36 21.21 14.29
C SER A 46 6.44 20.39 13.57
N TYR A 47 7.14 20.99 12.61
CA TYR A 47 8.26 20.35 11.90
C TYR A 47 9.39 19.97 12.85
N LEU A 48 9.79 20.88 13.75
CA LEU A 48 10.84 20.60 14.73
C LEU A 48 10.45 19.42 15.64
N ARG A 49 9.22 19.44 16.17
CA ARG A 49 8.69 18.35 17.00
C ARG A 49 8.70 17.02 16.27
N GLU A 50 8.24 16.96 15.02
CA GLU A 50 8.22 15.72 14.25
C GLU A 50 9.64 15.25 13.89
N THR A 51 10.57 16.18 13.65
CA THR A 51 11.99 15.88 13.42
C THR A 51 12.62 15.24 14.65
N VAL A 52 12.51 15.90 15.82
CA VAL A 52 13.05 15.39 17.08
C VAL A 52 12.44 14.04 17.42
N LYS A 53 11.10 13.91 17.29
CA LYS A 53 10.39 12.65 17.54
C LYS A 53 10.89 11.52 16.62
N LEU A 54 11.09 11.80 15.34
CA LEU A 54 11.59 10.82 14.37
C LEU A 54 13.03 10.40 14.69
N GLU A 55 13.92 11.36 14.96
CA GLU A 55 15.31 11.07 15.30
C GLU A 55 15.44 10.27 16.60
N VAL A 56 14.70 10.65 17.64
CA VAL A 56 14.67 9.90 18.92
C VAL A 56 14.22 8.45 18.69
N ARG A 57 13.12 8.25 17.95
CA ARG A 57 12.60 6.90 17.64
C ARG A 57 13.59 6.09 16.80
N ALA A 58 14.26 6.74 15.85
CA ALA A 58 15.27 6.12 15.00
C ALA A 58 16.52 5.70 15.80
N ARG A 59 16.92 6.49 16.80
CA ARG A 59 18.01 6.13 17.74
C ARG A 59 17.64 4.98 18.66
N ILE A 60 16.43 5.01 19.25
CA ILE A 60 15.92 3.92 20.11
C ILE A 60 15.86 2.60 19.32
N ASN A 61 15.45 2.65 18.06
CA ASN A 61 15.32 1.47 17.20
C ASN A 61 16.47 1.36 16.18
N SER A 62 17.70 1.72 16.57
CA SER A 62 18.85 1.86 15.67
C SER A 62 19.11 0.62 14.79
N ALA A 63 18.96 -0.58 15.34
CA ALA A 63 19.12 -1.83 14.59
C ALA A 63 18.12 -1.96 13.44
N ALA A 64 16.87 -1.55 13.63
CA ALA A 64 15.85 -1.54 12.58
C ALA A 64 16.11 -0.40 11.59
N THR A 65 16.40 0.81 12.08
CA THR A 65 16.72 1.99 11.26
C THR A 65 17.87 1.73 10.28
N ARG A 66 18.94 1.09 10.74
CA ARG A 66 20.13 0.77 9.93
C ARG A 66 19.83 -0.18 8.78
N LYS A 67 18.78 -0.99 8.87
CA LYS A 67 18.30 -1.85 7.78
C LYS A 67 17.27 -1.14 6.92
N TRP A 68 16.44 -0.30 7.53
CA TRP A 68 15.29 0.32 6.89
C TRP A 68 15.65 1.34 5.81
N ILE A 69 16.57 2.27 6.09
CA ILE A 69 16.93 3.30 5.11
C ILE A 69 17.65 2.70 3.90
N PRO A 70 18.67 1.84 4.06
CA PRO A 70 19.30 1.18 2.92
C PRO A 70 18.33 0.32 2.10
N TYR A 71 17.32 -0.29 2.73
CA TYR A 71 16.29 -1.04 2.01
C TYR A 71 15.55 -0.17 0.98
N TRP A 72 15.15 1.05 1.34
CA TRP A 72 14.49 1.98 0.42
C TRP A 72 15.40 2.53 -0.68
N ASN A 73 16.72 2.47 -0.49
CA ASN A 73 17.72 2.83 -1.49
C ASN A 73 18.28 1.62 -2.24
N SER A 74 17.78 0.41 -1.98
CA SER A 74 18.32 -0.82 -2.57
C SER A 74 17.98 -0.99 -4.05
N THR A 75 16.84 -0.46 -4.49
CA THR A 75 16.44 -0.46 -5.90
C THR A 75 15.80 0.88 -6.30
N PRO A 76 15.97 1.34 -7.55
CA PRO A 76 15.36 2.59 -8.01
C PRO A 76 13.84 2.63 -7.87
N LEU A 77 13.16 1.48 -7.99
CA LEU A 77 11.70 1.38 -7.84
C LEU A 77 11.27 1.59 -6.38
N LEU A 78 11.98 1.03 -5.41
CA LEU A 78 11.72 1.30 -3.99
C LEU A 78 11.98 2.77 -3.67
N THR A 79 13.08 3.33 -4.18
CA THR A 79 13.38 4.75 -3.98
C THR A 79 12.30 5.64 -4.59
N ARG A 80 11.75 5.30 -5.77
CA ARG A 80 10.61 6.04 -6.34
C ARG A 80 9.36 5.90 -5.49
N LEU A 81 9.08 4.70 -5.00
CA LEU A 81 7.89 4.46 -4.19
C LEU A 81 7.94 5.24 -2.87
N ALA A 82 9.09 5.28 -2.20
CA ALA A 82 9.23 6.07 -0.98
C ALA A 82 9.30 7.60 -1.23
N ASN A 83 9.72 8.04 -2.41
CA ASN A 83 9.55 9.45 -2.82
C ASN A 83 8.08 9.78 -3.10
N ALA A 84 7.34 8.89 -3.76
CA ALA A 84 5.92 9.05 -4.01
C ALA A 84 5.11 9.02 -2.71
N GLN A 85 5.52 8.21 -1.74
CA GLN A 85 4.87 8.10 -0.44
C GLN A 85 5.85 8.19 0.74
N PRO A 86 6.29 9.41 1.11
CA PRO A 86 7.30 9.62 2.15
C PRO A 86 6.88 9.10 3.55
N GLY A 87 5.59 8.97 3.79
CA GLY A 87 5.03 8.43 5.04
C GLY A 87 5.55 7.03 5.39
N VAL A 88 5.95 6.24 4.38
CA VAL A 88 6.47 4.88 4.58
C VAL A 88 7.74 4.87 5.45
N LEU A 89 8.58 5.90 5.34
CA LEU A 89 9.86 5.97 6.06
C LEU A 89 9.68 6.04 7.58
N LYS A 90 8.51 6.50 8.05
CA LYS A 90 8.18 6.62 9.47
C LYS A 90 7.43 5.38 10.00
N LYS A 91 7.06 4.45 9.13
CA LYS A 91 6.07 3.39 9.40
C LYS A 91 6.52 2.38 10.44
N ILE A 92 7.79 2.00 10.44
CA ILE A 92 8.36 1.08 11.45
C ILE A 92 8.30 1.63 12.88
N TYR A 93 8.26 2.96 13.06
CA TYR A 93 8.32 3.61 14.37
C TYR A 93 6.95 3.90 15.01
N ARG A 94 5.86 3.55 14.33
CA ARG A 94 4.48 3.78 14.78
C ARG A 94 3.70 2.47 14.77
N PRO A 95 2.60 2.34 15.54
CA PRO A 95 1.71 1.20 15.43
C PRO A 95 1.23 1.03 13.98
N TYR A 96 1.41 -0.17 13.45
CA TYR A 96 1.09 -0.56 12.08
C TYR A 96 0.69 -2.03 12.08
N LEU A 97 -0.41 -2.36 11.40
CA LEU A 97 -1.08 -3.66 11.30
C LEU A 97 -1.59 -4.23 12.64
N SER A 98 -0.75 -4.24 13.68
CA SER A 98 -1.12 -4.61 15.04
C SER A 98 -0.25 -3.87 16.06
N ALA A 99 -0.86 -3.44 17.17
CA ALA A 99 -0.15 -2.85 18.30
C ALA A 99 0.82 -3.82 18.98
N ARG A 100 0.67 -5.14 18.76
CA ARG A 100 1.53 -6.19 19.32
C ARG A 100 2.88 -6.32 18.62
N LEU A 101 3.01 -5.79 17.39
CA LEU A 101 4.26 -5.87 16.65
C LEU A 101 5.27 -4.86 17.17
N ASN A 102 6.49 -5.30 17.48
CA ASN A 102 7.60 -4.42 17.78
C ASN A 102 8.22 -3.83 16.48
N CYS A 103 9.18 -2.91 16.61
CA CYS A 103 9.77 -2.22 15.46
C CYS A 103 10.48 -3.17 14.47
N GLN A 104 11.17 -4.21 14.97
CA GLN A 104 11.83 -5.19 14.10
C GLN A 104 10.82 -6.07 13.37
N GLN A 105 9.73 -6.47 14.02
CA GLN A 105 8.66 -7.24 13.38
C GLN A 105 7.94 -6.41 12.30
N ARG A 106 7.71 -5.11 12.55
CA ARG A 106 7.16 -4.20 11.53
C ARG A 106 8.09 -4.05 10.34
N LEU A 107 9.40 -3.96 10.57
CA LEU A 107 10.40 -3.96 9.50
C LEU A 107 10.31 -5.26 8.66
N ALA A 108 10.23 -6.42 9.31
CA ALA A 108 10.11 -7.71 8.61
C ALA A 108 8.82 -7.79 7.77
N VAL A 109 7.68 -7.36 8.31
CA VAL A 109 6.41 -7.30 7.58
C VAL A 109 6.51 -6.39 6.36
N LEU A 110 7.02 -5.16 6.52
CA LEU A 110 7.10 -4.19 5.44
C LEU A 110 8.09 -4.60 4.34
N THR A 111 9.26 -5.10 4.71
CA THR A 111 10.25 -5.59 3.73
C THR A 111 9.72 -6.83 3.00
N SER A 112 9.11 -7.77 3.71
CA SER A 112 8.45 -8.93 3.09
C SER A 112 7.36 -8.53 2.10
N HIS A 113 6.60 -7.46 2.38
CA HIS A 113 5.56 -6.98 1.49
C HIS A 113 6.12 -6.49 0.15
N TYR A 114 7.13 -5.62 0.20
CA TYR A 114 7.73 -5.04 -0.99
C TYR A 114 8.60 -6.06 -1.75
N ASP A 115 9.25 -6.98 -1.05
CA ASP A 115 9.93 -8.11 -1.68
C ASP A 115 8.95 -9.01 -2.43
N PHE A 116 7.74 -9.23 -1.88
CA PHE A 116 6.69 -9.97 -2.56
C PHE A 116 6.23 -9.23 -3.82
N ILE A 117 6.00 -7.91 -3.74
CA ILE A 117 5.62 -7.09 -4.90
C ILE A 117 6.67 -7.23 -6.01
N ALA A 118 7.95 -7.10 -5.66
CA ALA A 118 9.05 -7.22 -6.61
C ALA A 118 9.12 -8.62 -7.24
N LYS A 119 9.05 -9.68 -6.42
CA LYS A 119 9.05 -11.07 -6.91
C LYS A 119 7.88 -11.39 -7.84
N ARG A 120 6.77 -10.66 -7.74
CA ARG A 120 5.58 -10.83 -8.60
C ARG A 120 5.53 -9.85 -9.78
N GLY A 121 6.51 -8.97 -9.94
CA GLY A 121 6.53 -7.95 -11.00
C GLY A 121 5.43 -6.91 -10.87
N LEU A 122 4.98 -6.63 -9.64
CA LEU A 122 3.87 -5.72 -9.35
C LEU A 122 4.35 -4.30 -9.02
N GLU A 123 5.65 -4.00 -9.09
CA GLU A 123 6.19 -2.69 -8.66
C GLU A 123 5.56 -1.53 -9.42
N THR A 124 5.42 -1.64 -10.74
CA THR A 124 4.82 -0.58 -11.58
C THR A 124 3.36 -0.33 -11.21
N LEU A 125 2.60 -1.39 -10.92
CA LEU A 125 1.21 -1.27 -10.48
C LEU A 125 1.14 -0.54 -9.13
N VAL A 126 1.99 -0.93 -8.17
CA VAL A 126 2.02 -0.34 -6.83
C VAL A 126 2.50 1.11 -6.88
N LEU A 127 3.50 1.43 -7.70
CA LEU A 127 3.96 2.81 -7.90
C LEU A 127 2.86 3.68 -8.52
N ARG A 128 2.14 3.17 -9.53
CA ARG A 128 0.97 3.88 -10.08
C ARG A 128 -0.12 4.08 -9.02
N ALA A 129 -0.39 3.04 -8.21
CA ALA A 129 -1.35 3.09 -7.11
C ALA A 129 -0.94 4.09 -6.00
N ALA A 130 0.36 4.35 -5.82
CA ALA A 130 0.87 5.37 -4.90
C ALA A 130 0.66 6.79 -5.43
N LEU A 131 0.64 6.96 -6.75
CA LEU A 131 0.44 8.25 -7.39
C LEU A 131 -1.05 8.59 -7.62
N ARG A 132 -1.88 7.58 -7.89
CA ARG A 132 -3.32 7.73 -8.19
C ARG A 132 -4.09 6.43 -8.01
N LEU A 133 -5.42 6.51 -7.94
CA LEU A 133 -6.27 5.32 -7.99
C LEU A 133 -6.09 4.59 -9.34
N VAL A 134 -5.92 3.27 -9.29
CA VAL A 134 -5.77 2.39 -10.46
C VAL A 134 -6.99 1.48 -10.57
N ARG A 135 -7.75 1.53 -11.67
CA ARG A 135 -8.85 0.59 -11.92
C ARG A 135 -8.27 -0.79 -12.25
N LEU A 136 -8.69 -1.80 -11.49
CA LEU A 136 -8.30 -3.20 -11.68
C LEU A 136 -9.33 -3.99 -12.46
N ALA A 137 -10.62 -3.74 -12.20
CA ALA A 137 -11.72 -4.47 -12.85
C ALA A 137 -12.99 -3.63 -12.86
N GLU A 138 -13.90 -4.03 -13.74
CA GLU A 138 -15.27 -3.56 -13.79
C GLU A 138 -16.19 -4.80 -13.73
N ILE A 139 -17.21 -4.72 -12.88
CA ILE A 139 -18.04 -5.88 -12.51
C ILE A 139 -19.50 -5.47 -12.65
N SER A 140 -20.25 -6.19 -13.48
CA SER A 140 -21.70 -6.01 -13.59
C SER A 140 -22.41 -6.69 -12.42
N GLY A 141 -23.20 -5.93 -11.69
CA GLY A 141 -24.07 -6.42 -10.63
C GLY A 141 -25.26 -7.20 -11.17
N LYS A 142 -25.89 -7.99 -10.30
CA LYS A 142 -27.11 -8.74 -10.61
C LYS A 142 -28.29 -7.84 -11.03
N SER A 143 -28.28 -6.59 -10.57
CA SER A 143 -29.26 -5.54 -10.88
C SER A 143 -28.90 -4.71 -12.13
N GLY A 144 -27.84 -5.06 -12.85
CA GLY A 144 -27.30 -4.26 -13.96
C GLY A 144 -26.45 -3.06 -13.51
N SER A 145 -26.32 -2.82 -12.19
CA SER A 145 -25.46 -1.77 -11.65
C SER A 145 -23.98 -2.06 -11.93
N LEU A 146 -23.22 -1.02 -12.29
CA LEU A 146 -21.80 -1.15 -12.62
C LEU A 146 -20.93 -0.89 -11.40
N TYR A 147 -20.11 -1.87 -11.03
CA TYR A 147 -19.14 -1.75 -9.95
C TYR A 147 -17.73 -1.63 -10.50
N GLN A 148 -16.91 -0.79 -9.88
CA GLN A 148 -15.50 -0.67 -10.22
C GLN A 148 -14.64 -1.09 -9.04
N LEU A 149 -13.65 -1.93 -9.33
CA LEU A 149 -12.62 -2.31 -8.37
C LEU A 149 -11.38 -1.45 -8.63
N LYS A 150 -10.98 -0.62 -7.65
CA LYS A 150 -9.80 0.26 -7.75
C LYS A 150 -8.78 -0.07 -6.66
N LEU A 151 -7.50 0.14 -6.97
CA LEU A 151 -6.36 -0.02 -6.08
C LEU A 151 -5.73 1.33 -5.80
N VAL A 152 -5.39 1.58 -4.54
CA VAL A 152 -4.57 2.72 -4.11
C VAL A 152 -3.53 2.25 -3.11
N ALA A 153 -2.31 2.78 -3.19
CA ALA A 153 -1.26 2.50 -2.22
C ALA A 153 -1.29 3.58 -1.14
N MET A 154 -1.38 3.14 0.12
CA MET A 154 -1.38 3.99 1.32
C MET A 154 -2.30 5.23 1.23
N GLY A 155 -3.60 5.03 1.40
CA GLY A 155 -4.59 6.10 1.57
C GLY A 155 -4.87 6.45 3.04
N GLN A 156 -6.12 6.78 3.36
CA GLN A 156 -6.58 7.06 4.74
C GLN A 156 -6.34 5.89 5.72
N MET A 157 -6.09 4.69 5.20
CA MET A 157 -5.90 3.44 5.95
C MET A 157 -4.40 3.07 6.09
N GLU A 158 -3.50 4.06 6.09
CA GLU A 158 -2.04 3.86 6.15
C GLU A 158 -1.53 3.05 7.37
N ARG A 159 -2.32 2.95 8.46
CA ARG A 159 -1.96 2.13 9.64
C ARG A 159 -2.38 0.67 9.52
N GLU A 160 -3.31 0.39 8.61
CA GLU A 160 -4.01 -0.89 8.49
C GLU A 160 -3.46 -1.72 7.32
N GLY A 161 -2.83 -1.09 6.33
CA GLY A 161 -2.12 -1.83 5.28
C GLY A 161 -1.19 -0.99 4.41
N GLU A 162 -0.56 -1.66 3.45
CA GLU A 162 0.21 -1.00 2.38
C GLU A 162 -0.66 -0.67 1.17
N LEU A 163 -1.61 -1.54 0.84
CA LEU A 163 -2.51 -1.41 -0.29
C LEU A 163 -3.95 -1.38 0.19
N VAL A 164 -4.79 -0.63 -0.52
CA VAL A 164 -6.22 -0.57 -0.27
C VAL A 164 -6.95 -0.91 -1.56
N LEU A 165 -7.81 -1.93 -1.48
CA LEU A 165 -8.75 -2.28 -2.53
C LEU A 165 -10.07 -1.60 -2.25
N GLN A 166 -10.58 -0.83 -3.20
CA GLN A 166 -11.82 -0.10 -3.10
C GLN A 166 -12.84 -0.63 -4.10
N LEU A 167 -14.04 -0.92 -3.61
CA LEU A 167 -15.20 -1.20 -4.45
C LEU A 167 -16.03 0.06 -4.56
N LEU A 168 -16.30 0.50 -5.77
CA LEU A 168 -17.08 1.70 -6.07
C LEU A 168 -18.32 1.35 -6.88
N SER A 169 -19.40 2.10 -6.67
CA SER A 169 -20.56 2.16 -7.57
C SER A 169 -20.82 3.63 -7.88
N ASN A 170 -21.02 3.96 -9.16
CA ASN A 170 -21.22 5.35 -9.60
C ASN A 170 -20.17 6.32 -9.02
N GLU A 171 -18.89 5.91 -8.99
CA GLU A 171 -17.75 6.65 -8.42
C GLU A 171 -17.80 6.90 -6.89
N VAL A 172 -18.78 6.31 -6.18
CA VAL A 172 -18.87 6.33 -4.71
C VAL A 172 -18.25 5.07 -4.13
N VAL A 173 -17.34 5.21 -3.17
CA VAL A 173 -16.72 4.08 -2.46
C VAL A 173 -17.75 3.40 -1.55
N ILE A 174 -18.06 2.14 -1.81
CA ILE A 174 -18.98 1.31 -1.00
C ILE A 174 -18.20 0.46 0.01
N TYR A 175 -17.02 -0.04 -0.36
CA TYR A 175 -16.17 -0.78 0.55
C TYR A 175 -14.70 -0.48 0.31
N SER A 176 -13.90 -0.53 1.37
CA SER A 176 -12.44 -0.45 1.33
C SER A 176 -11.83 -1.55 2.17
N VAL A 177 -10.86 -2.27 1.62
CA VAL A 177 -10.08 -3.30 2.31
C VAL A 177 -8.63 -2.92 2.30
N ALA A 178 -8.05 -2.67 3.48
CA ALA A 178 -6.62 -2.46 3.64
C ALA A 178 -5.92 -3.79 3.88
N PHE A 179 -4.91 -4.07 3.05
CA PHE A 179 -4.19 -5.33 3.10
C PHE A 179 -2.69 -5.18 2.91
N THR A 180 -1.96 -6.22 3.36
CA THR A 180 -0.51 -6.32 3.27
C THR A 180 -0.11 -7.76 3.01
N PHE A 181 0.70 -7.99 1.97
CA PHE A 181 1.39 -9.26 1.78
C PHE A 181 2.43 -9.50 2.87
N ILE A 182 2.37 -10.66 3.54
CA ILE A 182 3.34 -11.08 4.55
C ILE A 182 3.86 -12.48 4.19
N ALA A 183 5.13 -12.75 4.47
CA ALA A 183 5.68 -14.10 4.37
C ALA A 183 5.42 -14.86 5.68
N ASP A 184 4.83 -16.04 5.57
CA ASP A 184 4.76 -17.03 6.64
C ASP A 184 5.43 -18.33 6.16
N GLY A 185 6.75 -18.36 6.24
CA GLY A 185 7.56 -19.44 5.69
C GLY A 185 7.50 -19.49 4.15
N VAL A 186 6.91 -20.55 3.60
CA VAL A 186 6.93 -20.84 2.14
C VAL A 186 5.79 -20.14 1.41
N THR A 187 4.65 -19.94 2.07
CA THR A 187 3.43 -19.44 1.42
C THR A 187 3.23 -17.96 1.72
N PRO A 188 3.07 -17.10 0.70
CA PRO A 188 2.71 -15.70 0.93
C PRO A 188 1.27 -15.63 1.45
N LEU A 189 1.06 -14.91 2.55
CA LEU A 189 -0.25 -14.63 3.13
C LEU A 189 -0.66 -13.18 2.86
N VAL A 190 -1.96 -12.93 2.90
CA VAL A 190 -2.54 -11.59 2.85
C VAL A 190 -3.10 -11.25 4.22
N ALA A 191 -2.45 -10.33 4.92
CA ALA A 191 -2.98 -9.77 6.16
C ALA A 191 -4.00 -8.67 5.83
N ILE A 192 -5.21 -8.81 6.36
CA ILE A 192 -6.25 -7.78 6.29
C ILE A 192 -6.20 -6.97 7.58
N GLY A 193 -5.82 -5.70 7.50
CA GLY A 193 -5.82 -4.84 8.68
C GLY A 193 -7.17 -4.18 8.95
N CYS A 194 -7.97 -3.96 7.91
CA CYS A 194 -9.31 -3.42 8.06
C CYS A 194 -10.19 -3.65 6.81
N LEU A 195 -11.48 -3.80 7.04
CA LEU A 195 -12.56 -3.76 6.03
C LEU A 195 -13.57 -2.70 6.50
N GLN A 196 -13.75 -1.64 5.72
CA GLN A 196 -14.65 -0.53 6.05
C GLN A 196 -15.72 -0.40 4.96
N GLY A 197 -16.97 -0.19 5.39
CA GLY A 197 -18.02 0.28 4.51
C GLY A 197 -17.81 1.75 4.11
N GLY A 198 -18.39 2.13 3.00
CA GLY A 198 -18.45 3.50 2.52
C GLY A 198 -19.06 4.40 3.59
N ARG A 199 -18.43 5.56 3.80
CA ARG A 199 -19.06 6.59 4.62
C ARG A 199 -20.17 7.24 3.81
N SER A 200 -21.39 6.79 4.06
CA SER A 200 -22.56 7.46 3.54
C SER A 200 -23.70 7.32 4.56
N ASP A 201 -24.06 8.46 5.16
CA ASP A 201 -25.43 8.76 5.62
C ASP A 201 -26.46 8.73 4.45
N CYS A 202 -26.01 8.38 3.23
CA CYS A 202 -26.81 8.25 2.02
C CYS A 202 -26.63 6.87 1.34
N ALA A 203 -26.55 5.77 2.11
CA ALA A 203 -26.61 4.40 1.55
C ALA A 203 -28.04 3.83 1.51
N LEU A 204 -29.06 4.68 1.58
CA LEU A 204 -30.48 4.31 1.48
C LEU A 204 -31.20 5.30 0.56
N GLN A 205 -30.95 5.22 -0.74
CA GLN A 205 -31.89 5.66 -1.79
C GLN A 205 -31.81 4.72 -2.98
#